data_AF-A0A2V7WUE5-F1
#
_entry.id   AF-A0A2V7WUE5-F1
#
_cell.length_a   1.000
_cell.length_b   1.000
_cell.length_c   1.000
_cell.angle_alpha   90.00
_cell.angle_beta   90.00
_cell.angle_gamma   90.00
#
_symmetry.space_group_name_H-M   'P 1'
#
loop_
_entity.id
_entity.type
_entity.pdbx_description
1 polymer ?
#
loop_
_entity_poly.entity_id
_entity_poly.type
_entity_poly.pdbx_seq_one_letter_code
_entity_poly.pdbx_strand_id
1 'polypeptide(L)'
;MVDELERLRLQRILSDWITGLPLYPVADLRNEHVANLGVIYLQLGRFAGVESVYGWELYDQVLRCVTESLQADVETSPLRSSFLSIQFTGCDGFYLLFDVAPGGGDPQLRLERESVRLRDGATRRLSQRLGRTIVELMAVHCSAVCVPDDPRARPSRNVIRGLREAARLVETRETAERLKLVSSCRAVLAGRKLHAVYQ
;
A
#
# COMPACT_ATOMS: atom_id res chain seq x y z
N MET A 1 1.23 -35.21 10.56
CA MET A 1 0.10 -34.57 9.88
C MET A 1 -0.34 -33.44 10.78
N VAL A 2 -0.23 -32.19 10.33
CA VAL A 2 -0.71 -31.04 11.12
C VAL A 2 -2.21 -31.16 11.23
N ASP A 3 -2.74 -31.08 12.45
CA ASP A 3 -4.16 -31.24 12.73
C ASP A 3 -4.95 -30.16 11.96
N GLU A 4 -6.09 -30.52 11.36
CA GLU A 4 -6.83 -29.61 10.48
C GLU A 4 -7.28 -28.33 11.23
N LEU A 5 -7.50 -28.49 12.54
CA LEU A 5 -7.75 -27.40 13.47
C LEU A 5 -6.54 -26.45 13.65
N GLU A 6 -5.32 -26.99 13.70
CA GLU A 6 -4.09 -26.21 13.79
C GLU A 6 -3.86 -25.43 12.49
N ARG A 7 -4.17 -26.03 11.34
CA ARG A 7 -4.08 -25.35 10.04
C ARG A 7 -5.05 -24.16 9.94
N LEU A 8 -6.29 -24.33 10.36
CA LEU A 8 -7.28 -23.25 10.39
C LEU A 8 -6.91 -22.15 11.39
N ARG A 9 -6.34 -22.52 12.55
CA ARG A 9 -5.81 -21.55 13.52
C ARG A 9 -4.64 -20.76 12.95
N LEU A 10 -3.70 -21.43 12.28
CA LEU A 10 -2.58 -20.78 11.60
C LEU A 10 -3.06 -19.85 10.49
N GLN A 11 -4.03 -20.29 9.67
CA GLN A 11 -4.59 -19.47 8.61
C GLN A 11 -5.24 -18.20 9.18
N ARG A 12 -5.99 -18.32 10.29
CA ARG A 12 -6.59 -17.17 10.98
C ARG A 12 -5.57 -16.21 11.61
N ILE A 13 -4.39 -16.70 12.00
CA ILE A 13 -3.28 -15.86 12.50
C ILE A 13 -2.56 -15.17 11.34
N LEU A 14 -2.47 -15.82 10.19
CA LEU A 14 -1.77 -15.35 9.00
C LEU A 14 -2.65 -14.53 8.04
N SER A 15 -3.92 -14.33 8.36
CA SER A 15 -4.85 -13.50 7.61
C SER A 15 -5.47 -12.46 8.53
N ASP A 16 -5.59 -11.24 8.03
CA ASP A 16 -6.33 -10.21 8.74
C ASP A 16 -7.84 -10.44 8.57
N TRP A 17 -8.59 -10.39 9.67
CA TRP A 17 -10.03 -10.70 9.66
C TRP A 17 -10.89 -9.56 9.10
N ILE A 18 -10.34 -8.34 9.04
CA ILE A 18 -11.04 -7.13 8.58
C ILE A 18 -10.95 -7.03 7.06
N THR A 19 -9.74 -7.20 6.51
CA THR A 19 -9.45 -7.14 5.08
C THR A 19 -9.60 -8.49 4.39
N GLY A 20 -9.53 -9.61 5.13
CA GLY A 20 -9.49 -10.96 4.57
C GLY A 20 -8.19 -11.28 3.83
N LEU A 21 -7.18 -10.40 3.91
CA LEU A 21 -5.91 -10.53 3.20
C LEU A 21 -4.86 -11.23 4.07
N PRO A 22 -3.88 -11.91 3.45
CA PRO A 22 -2.74 -12.44 4.18
C PRO A 22 -1.93 -11.31 4.83
N LEU A 23 -1.59 -11.52 6.11
CA LEU A 23 -0.67 -10.71 6.90
C LEU A 23 0.75 -11.05 6.49
N TYR A 24 1.49 -10.04 6.01
CA TYR A 24 2.86 -10.19 5.53
C TYR A 24 2.97 -11.08 4.26
N PRO A 25 4.09 -11.06 3.51
CA PRO A 25 4.23 -11.81 2.26
C PRO A 25 4.40 -13.30 2.50
N VAL A 26 3.28 -13.95 2.76
CA VAL A 26 3.09 -15.37 2.50
C VAL A 26 2.52 -15.50 1.09
N ALA A 27 3.13 -14.83 0.10
CA ALA A 27 2.83 -15.17 -1.28
C ALA A 27 3.33 -16.60 -1.47
N ASP A 28 2.39 -17.52 -1.74
CA ASP A 28 2.69 -18.84 -2.28
C ASP A 28 3.21 -18.60 -3.70
N LEU A 29 4.48 -18.20 -3.81
CA LEU A 29 5.19 -18.01 -5.07
C LEU A 29 5.47 -19.41 -5.62
N ARG A 30 4.41 -20.05 -6.14
CA ARG A 30 4.44 -21.39 -6.73
C ARG A 30 5.42 -21.49 -7.90
N ASN A 31 5.76 -20.35 -8.50
CA ASN A 31 6.74 -20.24 -9.56
C ASN A 31 8.10 -19.86 -8.94
N GLU A 32 9.05 -20.79 -9.03
CA GLU A 32 10.45 -20.57 -8.63
C GLU A 32 11.15 -19.47 -9.45
N HIS A 33 10.54 -19.01 -10.55
CA HIS A 33 11.06 -17.95 -11.40
C HIS A 33 9.98 -16.92 -11.73
N VAL A 34 10.14 -15.70 -11.24
CA VAL A 34 9.39 -14.50 -11.62
C VAL A 34 10.35 -13.64 -12.42
N ALA A 35 10.05 -13.37 -13.71
CA ALA A 35 11.01 -12.79 -14.63
C ALA A 35 11.36 -11.33 -14.30
N ASN A 36 10.38 -10.54 -13.88
CA ASN A 36 10.63 -9.30 -13.15
C ASN A 36 9.53 -9.11 -12.10
N LEU A 37 9.94 -8.93 -10.86
CA LEU A 37 8.99 -8.71 -9.78
C LEU A 37 8.59 -7.23 -9.73
N GLY A 38 7.34 -6.95 -10.08
CA GLY A 38 6.71 -5.67 -9.82
C GLY A 38 6.13 -5.62 -8.42
N VAL A 39 6.50 -4.61 -7.65
CA VAL A 39 5.96 -4.35 -6.31
C VAL A 39 5.34 -2.96 -6.31
N ILE A 40 4.04 -2.90 -6.01
CA ILE A 40 3.36 -1.65 -5.68
C ILE A 40 3.10 -1.64 -4.18
N TYR A 41 3.54 -0.59 -3.51
CA TYR A 41 3.21 -0.36 -2.11
C TYR A 41 2.29 0.85 -2.01
N LEU A 42 1.12 0.65 -1.42
CA LEU A 42 0.16 1.70 -1.12
C LEU A 42 0.08 1.85 0.40
N GLN A 43 0.35 3.04 0.91
CA GLN A 43 0.30 3.37 2.32
C GLN A 43 -0.75 4.45 2.59
N LEU A 44 -1.55 4.24 3.61
CA LEU A 44 -2.46 5.21 4.17
C LEU A 44 -1.67 6.06 5.18
N GLY A 45 -1.07 7.14 4.72
CA GLY A 45 -0.27 8.06 5.52
C GLY A 45 -1.11 8.83 6.55
N ARG A 46 -0.50 9.13 7.71
CA ARG A 46 -1.11 9.75 8.91
C ARG A 46 -2.20 8.92 9.60
N PHE A 47 -2.37 7.66 9.20
CA PHE A 47 -3.42 6.81 9.74
C PHE A 47 -3.10 6.24 11.14
N ALA A 48 -1.85 6.31 11.59
CA ALA A 48 -1.41 5.90 12.93
C ALA A 48 -2.06 6.70 14.09
N GLY A 49 -2.73 7.83 13.81
CA GLY A 49 -3.53 8.56 14.79
C GLY A 49 -5.04 8.40 14.62
N VAL A 50 -5.50 7.88 13.47
CA VAL A 50 -6.94 7.86 13.13
C VAL A 50 -7.71 6.89 14.02
N GLU A 51 -7.16 5.73 14.36
CA GLU A 51 -7.78 4.82 15.32
C GLU A 51 -8.01 5.50 16.69
N SER A 52 -7.03 6.28 17.15
CA SER A 52 -7.13 7.02 18.42
C SER A 52 -8.08 8.22 18.37
N VAL A 53 -8.27 8.83 17.19
CA VAL A 53 -9.05 10.07 17.01
C VAL A 53 -10.48 9.80 16.58
N TYR A 54 -10.70 8.79 15.74
CA TYR A 54 -11.99 8.47 15.11
C TYR A 54 -12.53 7.09 15.49
N GLY A 55 -11.76 6.28 16.22
CA GLY A 55 -12.16 4.94 16.66
C GLY A 55 -11.84 3.84 15.65
N TRP A 56 -11.80 2.61 16.17
CA TRP A 56 -11.48 1.39 15.41
C TRP A 56 -12.54 1.06 14.33
N GLU A 57 -13.80 1.46 14.52
CA GLU A 57 -14.87 1.18 13.54
C GLU A 57 -14.65 1.93 12.21
N LEU A 58 -14.22 3.19 12.27
CA LEU A 58 -13.92 3.97 11.06
C LEU A 58 -12.67 3.41 10.36
N TYR A 59 -11.68 2.99 11.15
CA TYR A 59 -10.48 2.35 10.68
C TYR A 59 -10.80 1.07 9.89
N ASP A 60 -11.65 0.19 10.45
CA ASP A 60 -12.09 -1.04 9.78
C ASP A 60 -12.84 -0.76 8.47
N GLN A 61 -13.70 0.27 8.45
CA GLN A 61 -14.43 0.67 7.26
C GLN A 61 -13.50 1.17 6.15
N VAL A 62 -12.46 1.94 6.51
CA VAL A 62 -11.42 2.39 5.57
C VAL A 62 -10.69 1.20 4.98
N LEU A 63 -10.21 0.27 5.83
CA LEU A 63 -9.48 -0.91 5.38
C LEU A 63 -10.30 -1.80 4.44
N ARG A 64 -11.58 -2.06 4.77
CA ARG A 64 -12.49 -2.80 3.89
C ARG A 64 -12.70 -2.09 2.58
N CYS A 65 -12.93 -0.78 2.62
CA CYS A 65 -13.11 0.02 1.41
C CYS A 65 -11.88 -0.02 0.50
N VAL A 66 -10.68 0.16 1.05
CA VAL A 66 -9.43 0.11 0.25
C VAL A 66 -9.24 -1.29 -0.33
N THR A 67 -9.48 -2.34 0.45
CA THR A 67 -9.33 -3.72 -0.02
C THR A 67 -10.27 -4.04 -1.18
N GLU A 68 -11.57 -3.75 -1.02
CA GLU A 68 -12.58 -3.92 -2.09
C GLU A 68 -12.22 -3.10 -3.33
N SER A 69 -11.69 -1.88 -3.12
CA SER A 69 -11.28 -0.99 -4.20
C SER A 69 -10.11 -1.56 -5.00
N LEU A 70 -9.06 -1.99 -4.30
CA LEU A 70 -7.87 -2.56 -4.90
C LEU A 70 -8.19 -3.86 -5.65
N GLN A 71 -9.01 -4.73 -5.08
CA GLN A 71 -9.44 -5.96 -5.76
C GLN A 71 -10.19 -5.65 -7.07
N ALA A 72 -11.17 -4.75 -7.02
CA ALA A 72 -11.91 -4.35 -8.22
C ALA A 72 -11.05 -3.62 -9.27
N ASP A 73 -10.09 -2.80 -8.84
CA ASP A 73 -9.19 -2.08 -9.74
C ASP A 73 -8.13 -3.02 -10.38
N VAL A 74 -7.72 -4.08 -9.66
CA VAL A 74 -6.87 -5.14 -10.20
C VAL A 74 -7.62 -5.97 -11.24
N GLU A 75 -8.90 -6.30 -11.02
CA GLU A 75 -9.71 -7.04 -11.99
C GLU A 75 -9.90 -6.30 -13.33
N THR A 76 -9.86 -4.97 -13.29
CA THR A 76 -9.94 -4.07 -14.46
C THR A 76 -8.57 -3.58 -14.93
N SER A 77 -7.47 -4.10 -14.36
CA SER A 77 -6.12 -3.71 -14.73
C SER A 77 -5.65 -4.38 -16.01
N PRO A 78 -4.89 -3.65 -16.87
CA PRO A 78 -4.14 -4.29 -17.95
C PRO A 78 -3.05 -5.26 -17.42
N LEU A 79 -2.66 -5.15 -16.15
CA LEU A 79 -1.70 -6.07 -15.50
C LEU A 79 -2.39 -7.23 -14.77
N ARG A 80 -3.69 -7.45 -14.95
CA ARG A 80 -4.42 -8.55 -14.31
C ARG A 80 -3.79 -9.92 -14.58
N SER A 81 -3.33 -10.18 -15.80
CA SER A 81 -2.67 -11.45 -16.16
C SER A 81 -1.33 -11.66 -15.44
N SER A 82 -0.72 -10.57 -15.01
CA SER A 82 0.55 -10.53 -14.28
C SER A 82 0.35 -10.44 -12.77
N PHE A 83 -0.89 -10.35 -12.28
CA PHE A 83 -1.15 -10.16 -10.86
C PHE A 83 -0.87 -11.44 -10.06
N LEU A 84 -0.06 -11.33 -9.02
CA LEU A 84 0.32 -12.45 -8.16
C LEU A 84 -0.47 -12.46 -6.85
N SER A 85 -0.45 -11.35 -6.10
CA SER A 85 -1.15 -11.26 -4.82
C SER A 85 -1.32 -9.82 -4.32
N ILE A 86 -2.33 -9.60 -3.48
CA ILE A 86 -2.48 -8.42 -2.60
C ILE A 86 -2.24 -8.91 -1.17
N GLN A 87 -1.51 -8.13 -0.38
CA GLN A 87 -1.18 -8.44 1.00
C GLN A 87 -1.34 -7.20 1.86
N PHE A 88 -1.74 -7.39 3.12
CA PHE A 88 -1.84 -6.31 4.09
C PHE A 88 -0.61 -6.31 5.00
N THR A 89 -0.06 -5.12 5.28
CA THR A 89 1.12 -4.98 6.15
C THR A 89 0.80 -5.21 7.63
N GLY A 90 -0.47 -5.19 8.00
CA GLY A 90 -0.93 -5.32 9.38
C GLY A 90 -1.16 -3.98 10.08
N CYS A 91 -0.80 -2.84 9.46
CA CYS A 91 -0.95 -1.52 10.08
C CYS A 91 -1.63 -0.51 9.16
N ASP A 92 -1.02 -0.14 8.04
CA ASP A 92 -1.46 1.04 7.27
C ASP A 92 -1.20 0.90 5.77
N GLY A 93 -0.78 -0.27 5.32
CA GLY A 93 -0.31 -0.44 3.95
C GLY A 93 -0.73 -1.75 3.30
N PHE A 94 -0.69 -1.71 1.97
CA PHE A 94 -1.00 -2.83 1.10
C PHE A 94 0.14 -3.03 0.11
N TYR A 95 0.59 -4.27 -0.03
CA TYR A 95 1.51 -4.67 -1.08
C TYR A 95 0.75 -5.37 -2.20
N LEU A 96 1.02 -4.98 -3.44
CA LEU A 96 0.55 -5.67 -4.62
C LEU A 96 1.76 -6.18 -5.39
N LEU A 97 1.76 -7.48 -5.67
CA LEU A 97 2.83 -8.17 -6.38
C LEU A 97 2.38 -8.51 -7.80
N PHE A 98 3.27 -8.26 -8.76
CA PHE A 98 3.06 -8.53 -10.18
C PHE A 98 4.28 -9.26 -10.77
N ASP A 99 4.05 -10.15 -11.73
CA ASP A 99 5.06 -10.70 -12.62
C ASP A 99 5.06 -9.92 -13.95
N VAL A 100 5.94 -8.92 -14.03
CA VAL A 100 5.98 -8.01 -15.17
C VAL A 100 6.96 -8.56 -16.20
N ALA A 101 6.43 -9.29 -17.18
CA ALA A 101 7.23 -9.79 -18.29
C ALA A 101 7.90 -8.61 -19.05
N PRO A 102 9.12 -8.79 -19.58
CA PRO A 102 9.88 -7.74 -20.27
C PRO A 102 9.30 -7.33 -21.65
N GLY A 103 8.13 -7.84 -22.05
CA GLY A 103 7.47 -7.50 -23.30
C GLY A 103 6.53 -6.31 -23.15
N GLY A 104 6.80 -5.22 -23.88
CA GLY A 104 5.86 -4.10 -24.04
C GLY A 104 6.25 -2.77 -23.37
N GLY A 105 7.50 -2.33 -23.55
CA GLY A 105 8.00 -1.04 -23.02
C GLY A 105 8.62 -1.15 -21.63
N ASP A 106 8.95 -0.01 -21.03
CA ASP A 106 9.60 0.04 -19.71
C ASP A 106 8.66 -0.51 -18.62
N PRO A 107 9.01 -1.63 -17.95
CA PRO A 107 8.18 -2.23 -16.92
C PRO A 107 7.98 -1.31 -15.71
N GLN A 108 8.99 -0.49 -15.36
CA GLN A 108 8.90 0.47 -14.26
C GLN A 108 7.83 1.52 -14.53
N LEU A 109 7.80 2.11 -15.73
CA LEU A 109 6.80 3.12 -16.10
C LEU A 109 5.37 2.55 -16.11
N ARG A 110 5.19 1.29 -16.51
CA ARG A 110 3.88 0.62 -16.46
C ARG A 110 3.40 0.43 -15.03
N LEU A 111 4.28 -0.06 -14.17
CA LEU A 111 4.04 -0.22 -12.72
C LEU A 111 3.71 1.11 -12.05
N GLU A 112 4.44 2.18 -12.40
CA GLU A 112 4.18 3.52 -11.87
C GLU A 112 2.79 4.04 -12.29
N ARG A 113 2.43 3.92 -13.57
CA ARG A 113 1.08 4.30 -14.06
C ARG A 113 -0.01 3.53 -13.35
N GLU A 114 0.17 2.22 -13.16
CA GLU A 114 -0.78 1.39 -12.43
C GLU A 114 -0.87 1.78 -10.95
N SER A 115 0.26 2.11 -10.30
CA SER A 115 0.24 2.55 -8.89
C SER A 115 -0.52 3.86 -8.71
N VAL A 116 -0.37 4.81 -9.63
CA VAL A 116 -1.13 6.07 -9.62
C VAL A 116 -2.61 5.79 -9.84
N ARG A 117 -2.95 4.91 -10.79
CA ARG A 117 -4.33 4.51 -11.07
C ARG A 117 -5.00 3.88 -9.84
N LEU A 118 -4.32 2.94 -9.19
CA LEU A 118 -4.79 2.27 -7.97
C LEU A 118 -4.96 3.25 -6.81
N ARG A 119 -3.99 4.15 -6.61
CA ARG A 119 -4.07 5.21 -5.59
C ARG A 119 -5.28 6.11 -5.83
N ASP A 120 -5.46 6.58 -7.06
CA ASP A 120 -6.54 7.50 -7.41
C ASP A 120 -7.91 6.81 -7.32
N GLY A 121 -8.00 5.54 -7.70
CA GLY A 121 -9.19 4.69 -7.54
C GLY A 121 -9.57 4.51 -6.08
N ALA A 122 -8.61 4.12 -5.23
CA ALA A 122 -8.79 3.97 -3.79
C ALA A 122 -9.22 5.30 -3.13
N THR A 123 -8.51 6.40 -3.45
CA THR A 123 -8.81 7.74 -2.90
C THR A 123 -10.20 8.21 -3.30
N ARG A 124 -10.62 7.96 -4.55
CA ARG A 124 -11.95 8.34 -5.04
C ARG A 124 -13.07 7.58 -4.32
N ARG A 125 -12.94 6.27 -4.18
CA ARG A 125 -13.95 5.43 -3.51
C ARG A 125 -14.01 5.71 -2.01
N LEU A 126 -12.85 5.95 -1.37
CA LEU A 126 -12.79 6.44 0.00
C LEU A 126 -13.53 7.77 0.17
N SER A 127 -13.31 8.72 -0.76
CA SER A 127 -13.96 10.04 -0.69
C SER A 127 -15.48 9.96 -0.85
N GLN A 128 -15.96 8.98 -1.61
CA GLN A 128 -17.39 8.73 -1.80
C GLN A 128 -18.05 8.12 -0.55
N ARG A 129 -17.35 7.22 0.17
CA ARG A 129 -17.89 6.56 1.37
C ARG A 129 -17.77 7.39 2.64
N LEU A 130 -16.62 8.03 2.87
CA LEU A 130 -16.27 8.66 4.16
C LEU A 130 -16.34 10.19 4.12
N GLY A 131 -16.56 10.77 2.94
CA GLY A 131 -16.55 12.22 2.73
C GLY A 131 -15.14 12.78 2.51
N ARG A 132 -15.05 13.87 1.73
CA ARG A 132 -13.77 14.45 1.29
C ARG A 132 -12.87 14.89 2.43
N THR A 133 -13.43 15.42 3.51
CA THR A 133 -12.67 15.98 4.63
C THR A 133 -11.84 14.94 5.38
N ILE A 134 -12.39 13.74 5.59
CA ILE A 134 -11.65 12.65 6.26
C ILE A 134 -10.54 12.15 5.32
N VAL A 135 -10.83 12.05 4.02
CA VAL A 135 -9.84 11.59 3.04
C VAL A 135 -8.71 12.59 2.81
N GLU A 136 -8.97 13.88 2.85
CA GLU A 136 -7.90 14.90 2.78
C GLU A 136 -6.94 14.82 3.97
N LEU A 137 -7.41 14.32 5.12
CA LEU A 137 -6.55 14.06 6.28
C LEU A 137 -5.76 12.75 6.11
N MET A 138 -6.30 11.78 5.36
CA MET A 138 -5.67 10.50 5.02
C MET A 138 -4.80 10.66 3.77
N ALA A 139 -3.53 11.00 3.94
CA ALA A 139 -2.61 11.13 2.83
C ALA A 139 -2.30 9.75 2.22
N VAL A 140 -2.93 9.39 1.11
CA VAL A 140 -2.67 8.10 0.44
C VAL A 140 -1.39 8.21 -0.40
N HIS A 141 -0.33 7.52 0.03
CA HIS A 141 0.92 7.44 -0.70
C HIS A 141 1.03 6.13 -1.46
N CYS A 142 1.70 6.16 -2.61
CA CYS A 142 2.03 4.96 -3.36
C CYS A 142 3.46 5.01 -3.88
N SER A 143 4.10 3.85 -4.00
CA SER A 143 5.34 3.65 -4.72
C SER A 143 5.23 2.41 -5.60
N ALA A 144 6.06 2.37 -6.64
CA ALA A 144 6.16 1.23 -7.52
C ALA A 144 7.64 0.94 -7.79
N VAL A 145 8.01 -0.34 -7.70
CA VAL A 145 9.38 -0.81 -7.89
C VAL A 145 9.35 -2.05 -8.77
N CYS A 146 10.12 -2.04 -9.85
CA CYS A 146 10.39 -3.20 -10.67
C CYS A 146 11.77 -3.77 -10.31
N VAL A 147 11.79 -4.96 -9.72
CA VAL A 147 13.03 -5.68 -9.41
C VAL A 147 13.30 -6.68 -10.53
N PRO A 148 14.39 -6.54 -11.30
CA PRO A 148 14.74 -7.52 -12.32
C PRO A 148 15.09 -8.85 -11.67
N ASP A 149 14.81 -9.95 -12.38
CA ASP A 149 15.25 -11.26 -11.91
C ASP A 149 16.78 -11.33 -11.85
N ASP A 150 17.27 -11.87 -10.75
CA ASP A 150 18.69 -12.13 -10.53
C ASP A 150 18.84 -13.63 -10.32
N PRO A 151 19.37 -14.38 -11.31
CA PRO A 151 19.48 -15.83 -11.24
C PRO A 151 20.45 -16.30 -10.13
N ARG A 152 21.22 -15.39 -9.52
CA ARG A 152 22.11 -15.69 -8.39
C ARG A 152 21.44 -15.51 -7.03
N ALA A 153 20.31 -14.82 -6.99
CA ALA A 153 19.56 -14.56 -5.77
C ALA A 153 18.36 -15.51 -5.66
N ARG A 154 18.04 -15.94 -4.44
CA ARG A 154 16.81 -16.71 -4.21
C ARG A 154 15.59 -15.80 -4.46
N PRO A 155 14.52 -16.30 -5.09
CA PRO A 155 13.30 -15.51 -5.38
C PRO A 155 12.71 -14.84 -4.13
N SER A 156 12.70 -15.55 -3.00
CA SER A 156 12.23 -15.01 -1.72
C SER A 156 13.01 -13.77 -1.27
N ARG A 157 14.33 -13.73 -1.51
CA ARG A 157 15.16 -12.55 -1.19
C ARG A 157 14.88 -11.39 -2.14
N ASN A 158 14.62 -11.68 -3.41
CA ASN A 158 14.25 -10.65 -4.40
C ASN A 158 12.91 -10.00 -4.02
N VAL A 159 11.95 -10.78 -3.52
CA VAL A 159 10.66 -10.29 -3.05
C VAL A 159 10.82 -9.38 -1.83
N ILE A 160 11.52 -9.86 -0.80
CA ILE A 160 11.77 -9.05 0.39
C ILE A 160 12.55 -7.78 0.06
N ARG A 161 13.49 -7.83 -0.90
CA ARG A 161 14.20 -6.63 -1.37
C ARG A 161 13.25 -5.63 -2.01
N GLY A 162 12.41 -6.06 -2.95
CA GLY A 162 11.44 -5.19 -3.63
C GLY A 162 10.45 -4.56 -2.67
N LEU A 163 9.94 -5.32 -1.70
CA LEU A 163 9.05 -4.83 -0.66
C LEU A 163 9.71 -3.76 0.22
N ARG A 164 10.93 -4.01 0.68
CA ARG A 164 11.71 -3.04 1.48
C ARG A 164 12.02 -1.78 0.70
N GLU A 165 12.35 -1.92 -0.57
CA GLU A 165 12.63 -0.79 -1.46
C GLU A 165 11.37 0.05 -1.68
N ALA A 166 10.24 -0.58 -1.98
CA ALA A 166 8.96 0.10 -2.15
C ALA A 166 8.54 0.85 -0.87
N ALA A 167 8.70 0.22 0.30
CA ALA A 167 8.43 0.85 1.59
C ALA A 167 9.34 2.06 1.85
N ARG A 168 10.65 1.91 1.62
CA ARG A 168 11.64 2.98 1.79
C ARG A 168 11.34 4.19 0.91
N LEU A 169 10.88 3.98 -0.33
CA LEU A 169 10.51 5.06 -1.24
C LEU A 169 9.31 5.86 -0.71
N VAL A 170 8.33 5.21 -0.11
CA VAL A 170 7.18 5.91 0.50
C VAL A 170 7.63 6.67 1.74
N GLU A 171 8.40 6.05 2.64
CA GLU A 171 8.92 6.69 3.85
C GLU A 171 9.76 7.95 3.52
N THR A 172 10.56 7.88 2.45
CA THR A 172 11.35 9.02 1.98
C THR A 172 10.44 10.16 1.48
N ARG A 173 9.35 9.83 0.76
CA ARG A 173 8.37 10.82 0.31
C ARG A 173 7.62 11.45 1.48
N GLU A 174 7.16 10.66 2.43
CA GLU A 174 6.49 11.14 3.64
C GLU A 174 7.41 12.07 4.45
N THR A 175 8.66 11.68 4.64
CA THR A 175 9.66 12.50 5.35
C THR A 175 9.89 13.83 4.64
N ALA A 176 10.00 13.82 3.30
CA ALA A 176 10.17 15.04 2.51
C ALA A 176 8.95 15.97 2.62
N GLU A 177 7.73 15.43 2.59
CA GLU A 177 6.51 16.21 2.79
C GLU A 177 6.40 16.79 4.21
N ARG A 178 6.79 16.00 5.22
CA ARG A 178 6.85 16.47 6.61
C ARG A 178 7.83 17.63 6.78
N LEU A 179 9.01 17.54 6.17
CA LEU A 179 10.00 18.62 6.20
C LEU A 179 9.49 19.88 5.50
N LYS A 180 8.78 19.74 4.37
CA LYS A 180 8.13 20.87 3.69
C LYS A 180 7.05 21.51 4.55
N LEU A 181 6.22 20.72 5.24
CA LEU A 181 5.20 21.26 6.13
C LEU A 181 5.81 22.04 7.30
N VAL A 182 6.89 21.50 7.91
CA VAL A 182 7.61 22.18 8.99
C VAL A 182 8.22 23.49 8.51
N SER A 183 8.81 23.53 7.31
CA SER A 183 9.37 24.76 6.76
C SER A 183 8.27 25.79 6.43
N SER A 184 7.13 25.36 5.89
CA SER A 184 5.96 26.22 5.68
C SER A 184 5.41 26.77 7.01
N CYS A 185 5.29 25.95 8.05
CA CYS A 185 4.84 26.42 9.37
C CYS A 185 5.81 27.45 9.96
N ARG A 186 7.12 27.22 9.85
CA ARG A 186 8.15 28.18 10.28
C ARG A 186 8.04 29.50 9.51
N ALA A 187 7.77 29.46 8.21
CA ALA A 187 7.57 30.66 7.41
C ALA A 187 6.30 31.44 7.84
N VAL A 188 5.21 30.75 8.15
CA VAL A 188 3.97 31.39 8.66
C VAL A 188 4.19 32.03 10.03
N LEU A 189 4.90 31.34 10.94
CA LEU A 189 5.28 31.86 12.25
C LEU A 189 6.17 33.10 12.13
N ALA A 190 7.20 33.04 11.27
CA ALA A 190 8.09 34.18 11.02
C ALA A 190 7.35 35.38 10.40
N GLY A 191 6.36 35.10 9.54
CA GLY A 191 5.52 36.13 8.92
C GLY A 191 4.42 36.71 9.83
N ARG A 192 4.31 36.28 11.09
CA ARG A 192 3.27 36.70 12.07
C ARG A 192 1.84 36.61 11.51
N LYS A 193 1.55 35.65 10.63
CA LYS A 193 0.23 35.49 9.99
C LYS A 193 -0.77 34.65 10.80
N LEU A 194 -0.44 34.31 12.05
CA LEU A 194 -1.32 33.55 12.92
C LEU A 194 -2.23 34.49 13.70
N HIS A 195 -3.54 34.32 13.53
CA HIS A 195 -4.56 34.99 14.33
C HIS A 195 -5.10 34.00 15.36
N ALA A 196 -4.98 34.34 16.65
CA ALA A 196 -5.61 33.57 17.70
C ALA A 196 -7.12 33.85 17.68
N VAL A 197 -7.92 32.80 17.54
CA VAL A 197 -9.38 32.85 17.70
C VAL A 197 -9.69 32.19 19.03
N TYR A 198 -10.35 32.91 19.92
CA TYR A 198 -10.86 32.35 21.18
C TYR A 198 -12.28 31.87 20.94
N GLN A 199 -12.55 30.63 21.33
CA GLN A 199 -13.86 29.97 21.25
C GLN A 199 -14.40 29.73 22.65
#